data_AF-A0A4R0D4V8-F1
#
_entry.id   AF-A0A4R0D4V8-F1
#
_cell.length_a   1.000
_cell.length_b   1.000
_cell.length_c   1.000
_cell.angle_alpha   90.00
_cell.angle_beta   90.00
_cell.angle_gamma   90.00
#
_symmetry.space_group_name_H-M   'P 1'
#
loop_
_entity.id
_entity.type
_entity.pdbx_description
1 polymer ?
#
loop_
_entity_poly.entity_id
_entity_poly.type
_entity_poly.pdbx_seq_one_letter_code
_entity_poly.pdbx_strand_id
1 'polypeptide(L)'
;MTATSELNFPLLIDTEDLVPHLGNPNLRIVDLSRLSVYEQLHIPHAVHVKPQQLVRQQELASGMLPDVEGLQQLVEYLQLSPQHHVVAYDDEGGAWAGRFLWNLHCLGFTQTSLLNGGIHAWLAAGLPTSVDVQDVAVSDQLIPVNLEQAAKVRIEYPELLELVKKNAIQLWDCRTEDEYTGLRLAARRGGHIPHAIHYEWSTALNRENHLKLRPLEHIQQSLQQLGVDFKQPVVVYCQSHHRSGLAYILGRLLNWNIRAYDGAWSEWGNRPESPIVTGEKPF
;
A
#
# COMPACT_ATOMS: atom_id res chain seq x y z
N MET A 1 -15.99 7.98 -32.75
CA MET A 1 -16.38 7.65 -31.36
C MET A 1 -16.15 6.16 -31.18
N THR A 2 -14.90 5.76 -30.92
CA THR A 2 -14.61 4.39 -30.49
C THR A 2 -15.20 4.25 -29.10
N ALA A 3 -16.11 3.30 -28.92
CA ALA A 3 -16.60 2.92 -27.60
C ALA A 3 -15.36 2.57 -26.76
N THR A 4 -15.03 3.43 -25.80
CA THR A 4 -14.06 3.10 -24.74
C THR A 4 -14.65 1.91 -24.01
N SER A 5 -14.14 0.72 -24.29
CA SER A 5 -14.43 -0.48 -23.51
C SER A 5 -14.16 -0.16 -22.04
N GLU A 6 -15.15 -0.39 -21.19
CA GLU A 6 -15.03 -0.19 -19.75
C GLU A 6 -13.84 -1.01 -19.22
N LEU A 7 -12.92 -0.34 -18.52
CA LEU A 7 -11.77 -1.00 -17.91
C LEU A 7 -12.26 -1.73 -16.66
N ASN A 8 -12.39 -3.05 -16.74
CA ASN A 8 -12.86 -3.87 -15.62
C ASN A 8 -11.72 -4.75 -15.10
N PHE A 9 -10.78 -4.13 -14.40
CA PHE A 9 -9.66 -4.86 -13.80
C PHE A 9 -9.95 -5.24 -12.33
N PRO A 10 -9.58 -6.45 -11.90
CA PRO A 10 -9.53 -6.80 -10.49
C PRO A 10 -8.43 -6.00 -9.76
N LEU A 11 -8.44 -6.02 -8.42
CA LEU A 11 -7.45 -5.32 -7.60
C LEU A 11 -6.00 -5.78 -7.84
N LEU A 12 -5.79 -7.01 -8.32
CA LEU A 12 -4.47 -7.52 -8.71
C LEU A 12 -4.56 -7.96 -10.16
N ILE A 13 -3.71 -7.40 -11.02
CA ILE A 13 -3.61 -7.79 -12.43
C ILE A 13 -2.20 -8.27 -12.74
N ASP A 14 -2.08 -9.15 -13.75
CA ASP A 14 -0.79 -9.52 -14.30
C ASP A 14 -0.37 -8.53 -15.39
N THR A 15 0.91 -8.61 -15.77
CA THR A 15 1.56 -7.70 -16.70
C THR A 15 0.92 -7.69 -18.08
N GLU A 16 0.49 -8.85 -18.54
CA GLU A 16 -0.10 -9.11 -19.85
C GLU A 16 -1.51 -8.52 -19.95
N ASP A 17 -2.24 -8.42 -18.84
CA ASP A 17 -3.60 -7.85 -18.80
C ASP A 17 -3.60 -6.35 -19.15
N LEU A 18 -2.50 -5.65 -18.86
CA LEU A 18 -2.38 -4.20 -19.06
C LEU A 18 -2.03 -3.82 -20.51
N VAL A 19 -1.29 -4.68 -21.22
CA VAL A 19 -0.73 -4.41 -22.55
C VAL A 19 -1.77 -3.96 -23.58
N PRO A 20 -2.94 -4.62 -23.71
CA PRO A 20 -3.96 -4.24 -24.70
C PRO A 20 -4.57 -2.85 -24.45
N HIS A 21 -4.36 -2.27 -23.27
CA HIS A 21 -4.98 -1.03 -22.82
C HIS A 21 -3.98 0.13 -22.70
N LEU A 22 -2.71 -0.07 -23.06
CA LEU A 22 -1.72 1.01 -23.13
C LEU A 22 -2.22 2.14 -24.04
N GLY A 23 -2.17 3.38 -23.52
CA GLY A 23 -2.65 4.57 -24.22
C GLY A 23 -4.17 4.79 -24.14
N ASN A 24 -4.93 3.96 -23.41
CA ASN A 24 -6.33 4.24 -23.14
C ASN A 24 -6.46 5.53 -22.29
N PRO A 25 -7.28 6.52 -22.70
CA PRO A 25 -7.40 7.79 -21.98
C PRO A 25 -7.96 7.64 -20.56
N ASN A 26 -8.71 6.58 -20.29
CA ASN A 26 -9.28 6.29 -18.97
C ASN A 26 -8.35 5.43 -18.10
N LEU A 27 -7.14 5.10 -18.57
CA LEU A 27 -6.15 4.35 -17.79
C LEU A 27 -5.10 5.30 -17.23
N ARG A 28 -4.87 5.24 -15.92
CA ARG A 28 -3.77 5.95 -15.24
C ARG A 28 -2.77 4.96 -14.70
N ILE A 29 -1.62 4.87 -15.34
CA ILE A 29 -0.51 4.02 -14.90
C ILE A 29 0.39 4.87 -14.01
N VAL A 30 0.61 4.44 -12.77
CA VAL A 30 1.41 5.17 -11.78
C VAL A 30 2.63 4.36 -11.43
N ASP A 31 3.81 4.94 -11.67
CA ASP A 31 5.11 4.40 -11.29
C ASP A 31 5.52 4.96 -9.92
N LEU A 32 5.87 4.07 -9.00
CA LEU A 32 6.41 4.40 -7.69
C LEU A 32 7.77 3.75 -7.43
N SER A 33 8.50 3.48 -8.51
CA SER A 33 9.85 2.96 -8.44
C SER A 33 10.81 4.01 -7.87
N ARG A 34 12.09 3.68 -7.72
CA ARG A 34 13.12 4.72 -7.54
C ARG A 34 13.19 5.59 -8.80
N LEU A 35 13.34 6.91 -8.65
CA LEU A 35 13.46 7.83 -9.79
C LEU A 35 14.53 7.40 -10.80
N SER A 36 15.67 6.88 -10.32
CA SER A 36 16.74 6.39 -11.19
C SER A 36 16.36 5.18 -12.04
N VAL A 37 15.35 4.41 -11.63
CA VAL A 37 14.77 3.32 -12.44
C VAL A 37 13.84 3.92 -13.48
N TYR A 38 12.87 4.74 -13.06
CA TYR A 38 11.93 5.42 -13.97
C TYR A 38 12.62 6.16 -15.12
N GLU A 39 13.67 6.93 -14.83
CA GLU A 39 14.42 7.68 -15.84
C GLU A 39 15.18 6.78 -16.84
N GLN A 40 15.54 5.56 -16.44
CA GLN A 40 16.18 4.58 -17.33
C GLN A 40 15.16 3.83 -18.17
N LEU A 41 14.02 3.49 -17.57
CA LEU A 41 12.89 2.82 -18.21
C LEU A 41 11.66 2.86 -17.31
N HIS A 42 10.49 2.84 -17.93
CA HIS A 42 9.20 2.69 -17.25
C HIS A 42 8.17 2.08 -18.21
N ILE A 43 7.03 1.66 -17.67
CA ILE A 43 5.88 1.24 -18.48
C ILE A 43 5.39 2.43 -19.33
N PRO A 44 5.13 2.28 -20.64
CA PRO A 44 4.64 3.37 -21.48
C PRO A 44 3.42 4.06 -20.87
N HIS A 45 3.39 5.40 -20.94
CA HIS A 45 2.35 6.26 -20.35
C HIS A 45 2.31 6.29 -18.80
N ALA A 46 3.31 5.70 -18.12
CA ALA A 46 3.38 5.78 -16.66
C ALA A 46 3.79 7.17 -16.16
N VAL A 47 3.08 7.64 -15.14
CA VAL A 47 3.39 8.88 -14.42
C VAL A 47 4.11 8.53 -13.13
N HIS A 48 5.30 9.09 -12.94
CA HIS A 48 6.09 8.85 -11.74
C HIS A 48 5.58 9.65 -10.55
N VAL A 49 5.33 8.98 -9.42
CA VAL A 49 4.95 9.60 -8.15
C VAL A 49 6.01 9.30 -7.10
N LYS A 50 6.53 10.36 -6.48
CA LYS A 50 7.56 10.24 -5.45
C LYS A 50 6.94 9.79 -4.13
N PRO A 51 7.58 8.86 -3.38
CA PRO A 51 7.09 8.43 -2.07
C PRO A 51 6.77 9.57 -1.09
N GLN A 52 7.50 10.68 -1.15
CA GLN A 52 7.28 11.86 -0.31
C GLN A 52 5.92 12.53 -0.56
N GLN A 53 5.33 12.36 -1.76
CA GLN A 53 3.98 12.87 -2.06
C GLN A 53 2.88 12.00 -1.40
N LEU A 54 3.24 10.83 -0.86
CA LEU A 54 2.31 9.88 -0.27
C LEU A 54 2.26 9.92 1.25
N VAL A 55 3.16 10.66 1.89
CA VAL A 55 3.33 10.65 3.35
C VAL A 55 3.52 12.07 3.89
N ARG A 56 2.99 12.31 5.08
CA ARG A 56 3.25 13.51 5.87
C ARG A 56 4.04 13.15 7.12
N GLN A 57 5.06 13.95 7.42
CA GLN A 57 5.82 13.84 8.67
C GLN A 57 5.13 14.63 9.78
N GLN A 58 5.17 14.10 11.00
CA GLN A 58 4.80 14.75 12.26
C GLN A 58 5.90 14.46 13.28
N GLU A 59 5.89 15.16 14.43
CA GLU A 59 6.96 15.06 15.44
C GLU A 59 7.28 13.61 15.86
N LEU A 60 6.23 12.79 16.05
CA LEU A 60 6.39 11.41 16.48
C LEU A 60 6.15 10.40 15.36
N ALA A 61 5.61 10.79 14.21
CA ALA A 61 5.12 9.88 13.18
C ALA A 61 5.65 10.26 11.80
N SER A 62 6.10 9.27 11.03
CA SER A 62 6.77 9.51 9.73
C SER A 62 6.00 9.00 8.51
N GLY A 63 4.85 8.36 8.71
CA GLY A 63 4.08 7.68 7.66
C GLY A 63 2.67 8.20 7.47
N MET A 64 2.32 9.33 8.08
CA MET A 64 0.93 9.80 8.15
C MET A 64 0.35 10.01 6.76
N LEU A 65 -0.96 9.77 6.60
CA LEU A 65 -1.70 10.21 5.42
C LEU A 65 -1.42 11.71 5.17
N PRO A 66 -1.20 12.13 3.91
CA PRO A 66 -1.18 13.55 3.58
C PRO A 66 -2.47 14.24 4.04
N ASP A 67 -2.41 15.54 4.31
CA ASP A 67 -3.64 16.32 4.53
C ASP A 67 -4.42 16.47 3.23
N VAL A 68 -5.60 17.09 3.35
CA VAL A 68 -6.49 17.38 2.22
C VAL A 68 -5.74 18.14 1.13
N GLU A 69 -4.85 19.07 1.47
CA GLU A 69 -4.06 19.82 0.49
C GLU A 69 -3.08 18.91 -0.27
N GLY A 70 -2.30 18.09 0.44
CA GLY A 70 -1.40 17.13 -0.20
C GLY A 70 -2.11 16.09 -1.07
N LEU A 71 -3.30 15.63 -0.64
CA LEU A 71 -4.12 14.72 -1.45
C LEU A 71 -4.73 15.43 -2.67
N GLN A 72 -5.12 16.70 -2.54
CA GLN A 72 -5.58 17.54 -3.65
C GLN A 72 -4.48 17.71 -4.70
N GLN A 73 -3.26 18.02 -4.27
CA GLN A 73 -2.10 18.12 -5.17
C GLN A 73 -1.82 16.80 -5.89
N LEU A 74 -1.97 15.66 -5.22
CA LEU A 74 -1.79 14.34 -5.84
C LEU A 74 -2.87 14.05 -6.89
N VAL A 75 -4.13 14.35 -6.59
CA VAL A 75 -5.26 14.19 -7.54
C VAL A 75 -5.11 15.09 -8.76
N GLU A 76 -4.70 16.34 -8.55
CA GLU A 76 -4.43 17.30 -9.64
C GLU A 76 -3.21 16.89 -10.47
N TYR A 77 -2.13 16.46 -9.84
CA TYR A 77 -0.92 16.02 -10.53
C TYR A 77 -1.19 14.84 -11.47
N LEU A 78 -2.03 13.90 -11.04
CA LEU A 78 -2.42 12.71 -11.80
C LEU A 78 -3.66 12.92 -12.67
N GLN A 79 -4.29 14.09 -12.61
CA GLN A 79 -5.56 14.41 -13.30
C GLN A 79 -6.63 13.32 -13.09
N LEU A 80 -6.77 12.81 -11.86
CA LEU A 80 -7.67 11.70 -11.56
C LEU A 80 -9.13 12.15 -11.65
N SER A 81 -9.88 11.50 -12.55
CA SER A 81 -11.34 11.64 -12.71
C SER A 81 -12.08 10.38 -12.26
N PRO A 82 -13.40 10.46 -12.02
CA PRO A 82 -14.23 9.29 -11.70
C PRO A 82 -14.25 8.19 -12.76
N GLN A 83 -13.89 8.49 -14.01
CA GLN A 83 -13.90 7.54 -15.13
C GLN A 83 -12.58 6.77 -15.26
N HIS A 84 -11.55 7.17 -14.52
CA HIS A 84 -10.27 6.50 -14.61
C HIS A 84 -10.28 5.17 -13.86
N HIS A 85 -9.50 4.23 -14.39
CA HIS A 85 -8.96 3.12 -13.63
C HIS A 85 -7.47 3.36 -13.38
N VAL A 86 -7.03 3.24 -12.13
CA VAL A 86 -5.64 3.48 -11.73
C VAL A 86 -4.91 2.15 -11.59
N VAL A 87 -3.81 1.96 -12.31
CA VAL A 87 -2.90 0.82 -12.14
C VAL A 87 -1.59 1.33 -11.54
N ALA A 88 -1.23 0.83 -10.36
CA ALA A 88 -0.02 1.24 -9.67
C ALA A 88 1.02 0.11 -9.63
N TYR A 89 2.28 0.48 -9.75
CA TYR A 89 3.41 -0.44 -9.61
C TYR A 89 4.64 0.25 -8.99
N ASP A 90 5.58 -0.55 -8.50
CA ASP A 90 6.88 -0.10 -8.02
C ASP A 90 7.98 -1.09 -8.44
N ASP A 91 9.19 -0.89 -7.92
CA ASP A 91 10.36 -1.73 -8.16
C ASP A 91 10.79 -2.57 -6.95
N GLU A 92 9.88 -2.84 -6.02
CA GLU A 92 10.18 -3.52 -4.75
C GLU A 92 9.12 -4.56 -4.32
N GLY A 93 8.08 -4.77 -5.12
CA GLY A 93 7.06 -5.81 -4.89
C GLY A 93 5.71 -5.29 -4.38
N GLY A 94 5.43 -4.01 -4.53
CA GLY A 94 4.10 -3.42 -4.31
C GLY A 94 3.92 -2.69 -2.98
N ALA A 95 4.97 -2.40 -2.23
CA ALA A 95 4.84 -1.67 -0.96
C ALA A 95 4.48 -0.19 -1.20
N TRP A 96 5.24 0.56 -2.01
CA TRP A 96 4.84 1.92 -2.37
C TRP A 96 3.58 1.96 -3.21
N ALA A 97 3.41 1.05 -4.17
CA ALA A 97 2.19 0.97 -4.95
C ALA A 97 0.96 0.71 -4.08
N GLY A 98 1.04 -0.24 -3.15
CA GLY A 98 -0.04 -0.50 -2.18
C GLY A 98 -0.32 0.68 -1.25
N ARG A 99 0.71 1.41 -0.82
CA ARG A 99 0.55 2.67 -0.05
C ARG A 99 -0.17 3.74 -0.85
N PHE A 100 0.16 3.91 -2.13
CA PHE A 100 -0.51 4.85 -3.00
C PHE A 100 -1.99 4.48 -3.23
N LEU A 101 -2.27 3.19 -3.50
CA LEU A 101 -3.66 2.72 -3.61
C LEU A 101 -4.44 2.92 -2.31
N TRP A 102 -3.81 2.73 -1.15
CA TRP A 102 -4.43 3.04 0.15
C TRP A 102 -4.79 4.52 0.28
N ASN A 103 -3.93 5.45 -0.16
CA ASN A 103 -4.26 6.90 -0.18
C ASN A 103 -5.53 7.17 -1.00
N LEU A 104 -5.67 6.54 -2.18
CA LEU A 104 -6.87 6.65 -3.01
C LEU A 104 -8.10 6.03 -2.33
N HIS A 105 -7.94 4.89 -1.66
CA HIS A 105 -9.01 4.28 -0.87
C HIS A 105 -9.46 5.15 0.31
N CYS A 106 -8.57 5.94 0.92
CA CYS A 106 -8.96 6.92 1.94
C CYS A 106 -9.88 8.03 1.38
N LEU A 107 -9.76 8.34 0.08
CA LEU A 107 -10.65 9.24 -0.65
C LEU A 107 -11.94 8.53 -1.15
N GLY A 108 -12.07 7.22 -0.91
CA GLY A 108 -13.17 6.40 -1.43
C GLY A 108 -13.03 6.00 -2.91
N PHE A 109 -11.88 6.28 -3.55
CA PHE A 109 -11.62 5.90 -4.94
C PHE A 109 -11.06 4.48 -5.01
N THR A 110 -11.86 3.51 -5.46
CA THR A 110 -11.50 2.08 -5.44
C THR A 110 -11.33 1.44 -6.82
N GLN A 111 -11.48 2.19 -7.91
CA GLN A 111 -11.17 1.73 -9.28
C GLN A 111 -9.66 1.68 -9.48
N THR A 112 -9.03 0.73 -8.79
CA THR A 112 -7.58 0.63 -8.68
C THR A 112 -7.11 -0.81 -8.81
N SER A 113 -5.90 -0.99 -9.34
CA SER A 113 -5.22 -2.28 -9.40
C SER A 113 -3.73 -2.14 -9.05
N LEU A 114 -3.20 -3.15 -8.39
CA LEU A 114 -1.77 -3.38 -8.23
C LEU A 114 -1.29 -4.25 -9.41
N LEU A 115 -0.21 -3.84 -10.07
CA LEU A 115 0.45 -4.65 -11.08
C LEU A 115 1.35 -5.70 -10.40
N ASN A 116 1.03 -6.98 -10.56
CA ASN A 116 1.70 -8.07 -9.87
C ASN A 116 3.18 -8.18 -10.27
N GLY A 117 4.10 -7.99 -9.32
CA GLY A 117 5.55 -7.99 -9.54
C GLY A 117 6.12 -6.71 -10.17
N GLY A 118 5.26 -5.72 -10.43
CA GLY A 118 5.64 -4.39 -10.91
C GLY A 118 6.59 -4.38 -12.10
N ILE A 119 7.60 -3.50 -12.07
CA ILE A 119 8.52 -3.33 -13.21
C ILE A 119 9.39 -4.58 -13.45
N HIS A 120 9.68 -5.36 -12.41
CA HIS A 120 10.49 -6.58 -12.54
C HIS A 120 9.77 -7.63 -13.37
N ALA A 121 8.49 -7.88 -13.08
CA ALA A 121 7.68 -8.80 -13.87
C ALA A 121 7.43 -8.29 -15.28
N TRP A 122 7.22 -6.97 -15.44
CA TRP A 122 7.04 -6.35 -16.75
C TRP A 122 8.24 -6.57 -17.68
N LEU A 123 9.45 -6.34 -17.16
CA LEU A 123 10.71 -6.56 -17.88
C LEU A 123 10.96 -8.03 -18.18
N ALA A 124 10.66 -8.91 -17.22
CA ALA A 124 10.82 -10.36 -17.41
C ALA A 124 9.90 -10.91 -18.51
N ALA A 125 8.72 -10.34 -18.66
CA ALA A 125 7.79 -10.67 -19.74
C ALA A 125 8.20 -10.08 -21.11
N GLY A 126 9.28 -9.30 -21.18
CA GLY A 126 9.77 -8.69 -22.42
C GLY A 126 8.81 -7.66 -23.01
N LEU A 127 8.01 -7.01 -22.16
CA LEU A 127 6.98 -6.07 -22.57
C LEU A 127 7.55 -4.69 -22.92
N PRO A 128 6.83 -3.88 -23.72
CA PRO A 128 7.32 -2.57 -24.16
C PRO A 128 7.66 -1.64 -22.99
N THR A 129 8.76 -0.90 -23.09
CA THR A 129 9.17 0.13 -22.12
C THR A 129 9.32 1.50 -22.80
N SER A 130 9.26 2.56 -22.01
CA SER A 130 9.45 3.95 -22.43
C SER A 130 10.54 4.61 -21.59
N VAL A 131 11.15 5.65 -22.14
CA VAL A 131 11.95 6.66 -21.41
C VAL A 131 11.33 8.06 -21.53
N ASP A 132 10.27 8.19 -22.32
CA ASP A 132 9.60 9.45 -22.59
C ASP A 132 8.70 9.85 -21.41
N VAL A 133 8.94 11.03 -20.86
CA VAL A 133 8.03 11.64 -19.89
C VAL A 133 6.87 12.27 -20.67
N GLN A 134 5.68 11.70 -20.52
CA GLN A 134 4.48 12.21 -21.17
C GLN A 134 3.70 13.14 -20.23
N ASP A 135 3.14 14.21 -20.80
CA ASP A 135 2.20 15.06 -20.10
C ASP A 135 0.92 14.28 -19.78
N VAL A 136 0.43 14.44 -18.54
CA VAL A 136 -0.83 13.83 -18.11
C VAL A 136 -1.98 14.61 -18.75
N ALA A 137 -2.81 13.92 -19.53
CA ALA A 137 -3.99 14.53 -20.15
C ALA A 137 -4.91 15.14 -19.08
N VAL A 138 -5.25 16.42 -19.24
CA VAL A 138 -6.12 17.17 -18.34
C VAL A 138 -7.52 16.55 -18.31
N SER A 139 -8.07 16.45 -17.11
CA SER A 139 -9.43 15.94 -16.88
C SER A 139 -10.40 17.08 -16.64
N ASP A 140 -11.56 17.04 -17.31
CA ASP A 140 -12.62 18.05 -17.13
C ASP A 140 -13.23 18.03 -15.72
N GLN A 141 -13.18 16.87 -15.05
CA GLN A 141 -13.71 16.67 -13.71
C GLN A 141 -12.73 15.83 -12.89
N LEU A 142 -12.22 16.40 -11.79
CA LEU A 142 -11.40 15.66 -10.84
C LEU A 142 -12.27 14.94 -9.79
N ILE A 143 -11.74 13.87 -9.21
CA ILE A 143 -12.37 13.21 -8.06
C ILE A 143 -12.40 14.18 -6.86
N PRO A 144 -13.45 14.16 -6.03
CA PRO A 144 -13.50 15.02 -4.85
C PRO A 144 -12.47 14.57 -3.81
N VAL A 145 -11.77 15.53 -3.19
CA VAL A 145 -10.83 15.26 -2.10
C VAL A 145 -11.49 15.54 -0.77
N ASN A 146 -11.98 14.48 -0.13
CA ASN A 146 -12.49 14.50 1.23
C ASN A 146 -12.16 13.17 1.92
N LEU A 147 -12.17 13.17 3.26
CA LEU A 147 -11.76 12.03 4.08
C LEU A 147 -12.94 11.33 4.77
N GLU A 148 -14.18 11.53 4.29
CA GLU A 148 -15.37 10.92 4.89
C GLU A 148 -15.30 9.38 4.90
N GLN A 149 -14.64 8.81 3.89
CA GLN A 149 -14.48 7.36 3.75
C GLN A 149 -13.22 6.82 4.44
N ALA A 150 -12.32 7.70 4.90
CA ALA A 150 -11.00 7.29 5.38
C ALA A 150 -11.08 6.33 6.58
N ALA A 151 -12.01 6.56 7.52
CA ALA A 151 -12.19 5.73 8.70
C ALA A 151 -12.53 4.25 8.39
N LYS A 152 -12.99 3.94 7.18
CA LYS A 152 -13.25 2.56 6.73
C LYS A 152 -11.96 1.76 6.48
N VAL A 153 -10.86 2.44 6.16
CA VAL A 153 -9.59 1.82 5.75
C VAL A 153 -8.38 2.32 6.54
N ARG A 154 -8.57 3.30 7.42
CA ARG A 154 -7.56 3.93 8.28
C ARG A 154 -8.03 3.90 9.73
N ILE A 155 -7.09 3.70 10.63
CA ILE A 155 -7.30 3.87 12.07
C ILE A 155 -6.21 4.79 12.62
N GLU A 156 -6.59 5.71 13.50
CA GLU A 156 -5.66 6.65 14.14
C GLU A 156 -5.28 6.18 15.54
N TYR A 157 -4.18 6.73 16.07
CA TYR A 157 -3.61 6.32 17.35
C TYR A 157 -4.60 6.29 18.52
N PRO A 158 -5.44 7.32 18.78
CA PRO A 158 -6.32 7.30 19.95
C PRO A 158 -7.33 6.15 19.92
N GLU A 159 -7.88 5.84 18.74
CA GLU A 159 -8.81 4.73 18.58
C GLU A 159 -8.07 3.38 18.74
N LEU A 160 -6.90 3.24 18.10
CA LEU A 160 -6.13 2.02 18.17
C LEU A 160 -5.68 1.70 19.60
N LEU A 161 -5.20 2.71 20.34
CA LEU A 161 -4.76 2.56 21.73
C LEU A 161 -5.86 1.96 22.61
N GLU A 162 -7.10 2.42 22.46
CA GLU A 162 -8.23 1.92 23.24
C GLU A 162 -8.62 0.48 22.87
N LEU A 163 -8.52 0.11 21.59
CA LEU A 163 -8.74 -1.28 21.16
C LEU A 163 -7.65 -2.22 21.68
N VAL A 164 -6.38 -1.77 21.67
CA VAL A 164 -5.24 -2.54 22.18
C VAL A 164 -5.36 -2.77 23.69
N LYS A 165 -5.68 -1.73 24.47
CA LYS A 165 -5.89 -1.87 25.93
C LYS A 165 -7.00 -2.85 26.29
N LYS A 166 -8.02 -2.99 25.43
CA LYS A 166 -9.16 -3.89 25.62
C LYS A 166 -8.93 -5.28 25.01
N ASN A 167 -7.80 -5.50 24.33
CA ASN A 167 -7.54 -6.69 23.52
C ASN A 167 -8.71 -7.00 22.56
N ALA A 168 -9.21 -5.96 21.88
CA ALA A 168 -10.45 -6.01 21.08
C ALA A 168 -10.20 -5.94 19.56
N ILE A 169 -8.96 -6.14 19.10
CA ILE A 169 -8.59 -6.04 17.70
C ILE A 169 -7.42 -6.98 17.38
N GLN A 170 -7.42 -7.56 16.18
CA GLN A 170 -6.23 -8.26 15.67
C GLN A 170 -5.25 -7.27 15.09
N LEU A 171 -3.97 -7.53 15.31
CA LEU A 171 -2.89 -6.68 14.84
C LEU A 171 -1.95 -7.50 13.96
N TRP A 172 -1.65 -6.97 12.79
CA TRP A 172 -0.67 -7.53 11.87
C TRP A 172 0.54 -6.59 11.79
N ASP A 173 1.65 -7.01 12.41
CA ASP A 173 2.95 -6.38 12.25
C ASP A 173 3.69 -7.00 11.06
N CYS A 174 3.95 -6.20 10.02
CA CYS A 174 4.64 -6.66 8.82
C CYS A 174 6.10 -6.17 8.70
N ARG A 175 6.69 -5.72 9.82
CA ARG A 175 8.13 -5.40 9.92
C ARG A 175 9.01 -6.65 9.88
N THR A 176 10.33 -6.48 9.91
CA THR A 176 11.25 -7.62 10.03
C THR A 176 11.20 -8.22 11.44
N GLU A 177 11.65 -9.46 11.59
CA GLU A 177 11.73 -10.13 12.90
C GLU A 177 12.55 -9.34 13.93
N ASP A 178 13.71 -8.79 13.54
CA ASP A 178 14.52 -7.95 14.43
C ASP A 178 13.80 -6.69 14.92
N GLU A 179 12.96 -6.09 14.08
CA GLU A 179 12.17 -4.92 14.46
C GLU A 179 11.02 -5.31 15.41
N TYR A 180 10.37 -6.45 15.13
CA TYR A 180 9.29 -7.01 15.95
C TYR A 180 9.79 -7.39 17.35
N THR A 181 10.88 -8.14 17.42
CA THR A 181 11.48 -8.59 18.70
C THR A 181 12.08 -7.45 19.50
N GLY A 182 12.40 -6.33 18.85
CA GLY A 182 13.06 -5.17 19.46
C GLY A 182 14.58 -5.26 19.50
N LEU A 183 15.17 -6.25 18.83
CA LEU A 183 16.63 -6.34 18.61
C LEU A 183 17.13 -5.15 17.77
N ARG A 184 16.33 -4.71 16.79
CA ARG A 184 16.58 -3.51 15.99
C ARG A 184 15.66 -2.38 16.44
N LEU A 185 16.26 -1.31 16.97
CA LEU A 185 15.53 -0.10 17.33
C LEU A 185 15.34 0.79 16.09
N ALA A 186 14.08 0.91 15.66
CA ALA A 186 13.66 1.82 14.58
C ALA A 186 12.89 3.06 15.10
N ALA A 187 12.72 3.16 16.42
CA ALA A 187 12.10 4.28 17.14
C ALA A 187 12.79 4.42 18.50
N ARG A 188 12.34 5.37 19.34
CA ARG A 188 12.85 5.54 20.73
C ARG A 188 12.75 4.26 21.57
N ARG A 189 11.79 3.39 21.26
CA ARG A 189 11.56 2.11 21.94
C ARG A 189 11.44 0.99 20.90
N GLY A 190 12.13 -0.13 21.14
CA GLY A 190 12.06 -1.35 20.34
C GLY A 190 10.97 -2.29 20.84
N GLY A 191 10.58 -3.27 20.02
CA GLY A 191 9.52 -4.22 20.31
C GLY A 191 8.36 -4.09 19.33
N HIS A 192 7.18 -4.53 19.73
CA HIS A 192 5.94 -4.49 18.94
C HIS A 192 4.73 -4.11 19.79
N ILE A 193 3.60 -3.83 19.14
CA ILE A 193 2.33 -3.54 19.82
C ILE A 193 1.84 -4.83 20.51
N PRO A 194 1.40 -4.81 21.78
CA PRO A 194 0.92 -6.00 22.47
C PRO A 194 -0.12 -6.76 21.64
N HIS A 195 -0.01 -8.09 21.65
CA HIS A 195 -0.85 -9.03 20.90
C HIS A 195 -0.71 -8.96 19.37
N ALA A 196 0.26 -8.21 18.83
CA ALA A 196 0.52 -8.19 17.40
C ALA A 196 1.08 -9.52 16.89
N ILE A 197 0.43 -10.05 15.85
CA ILE A 197 0.89 -11.20 15.08
C ILE A 197 1.92 -10.70 14.07
N HIS A 198 3.09 -11.34 14.07
CA HIS A 198 4.16 -11.03 13.14
C HIS A 198 4.00 -11.83 11.85
N TYR A 199 3.90 -11.13 10.72
CA TYR A 199 4.00 -11.72 9.39
C TYR A 199 4.65 -10.69 8.46
N GLU A 200 5.96 -10.84 8.24
CA GLU A 200 6.74 -9.88 7.47
C GLU A 200 6.22 -9.76 6.02
N TRP A 201 6.05 -8.53 5.53
CA TRP A 201 5.49 -8.26 4.19
C TRP A 201 6.21 -9.01 3.05
N SER A 202 7.54 -9.15 3.15
CA SER A 202 8.39 -9.72 2.11
C SER A 202 8.18 -11.22 1.92
N THR A 203 7.62 -11.91 2.92
CA THR A 203 7.29 -13.34 2.86
C THR A 203 6.20 -13.63 1.83
N ALA A 204 5.32 -12.66 1.56
CA ALA A 204 4.28 -12.74 0.55
C ALA A 204 4.83 -12.66 -0.89
N LEU A 205 6.09 -12.25 -1.07
CA LEU A 205 6.72 -12.09 -2.38
C LEU A 205 7.44 -13.37 -2.81
N ASN A 206 7.39 -13.68 -4.10
CA ASN A 206 8.20 -14.70 -4.74
C ASN A 206 9.37 -14.05 -5.48
N ARG A 207 10.56 -14.06 -4.86
CA ARG A 207 11.80 -13.51 -5.46
C ARG A 207 12.26 -14.26 -6.70
N GLU A 208 11.92 -15.53 -6.83
CA GLU A 208 12.25 -16.35 -8.01
C GLU A 208 11.27 -16.10 -9.18
N ASN A 209 10.13 -15.46 -8.90
CA ASN A 209 9.14 -15.07 -9.89
C ASN A 209 8.98 -13.55 -9.94
N HIS A 210 10.10 -12.84 -10.08
CA HIS A 210 10.13 -11.40 -10.35
C HIS A 210 9.32 -10.55 -9.36
N LEU A 211 9.38 -10.89 -8.07
CA LEU A 211 8.65 -10.24 -6.98
C LEU A 211 7.11 -10.30 -7.11
N LYS A 212 6.57 -11.17 -7.97
CA LYS A 212 5.13 -11.45 -7.95
C LYS A 212 4.72 -12.01 -6.59
N LEU A 213 3.46 -11.78 -6.22
CA LEU A 213 2.87 -12.37 -5.04
C LEU A 213 2.93 -13.90 -5.13
N ARG A 214 3.19 -14.56 -4.00
CA ARG A 214 2.88 -15.97 -3.83
C ARG A 214 1.37 -16.19 -4.00
N PRO A 215 0.92 -17.41 -4.35
CA PRO A 215 -0.50 -17.72 -4.40
C PRO A 215 -1.23 -17.28 -3.12
N LEU A 216 -2.39 -16.65 -3.28
CA LEU A 216 -3.12 -16.07 -2.15
C LEU A 216 -3.51 -17.14 -1.13
N GLU A 217 -3.76 -18.37 -1.58
CA GLU A 217 -4.06 -19.52 -0.71
C GLU A 217 -2.89 -19.86 0.22
N HIS A 218 -1.65 -19.73 -0.26
CA HIS A 218 -0.46 -19.92 0.57
C HIS A 218 -0.39 -18.84 1.64
N ILE A 219 -0.53 -17.56 1.23
CA ILE A 219 -0.48 -16.42 2.16
C ILE A 219 -1.57 -16.56 3.23
N GLN A 220 -2.79 -16.93 2.82
CA GLN A 220 -3.90 -17.16 3.72
C GLN A 220 -3.60 -18.29 4.72
N GLN A 221 -3.07 -19.42 4.26
CA GLN A 221 -2.71 -20.55 5.12
C GLN A 221 -1.63 -20.15 6.15
N SER A 222 -0.60 -19.42 5.73
CA SER A 222 0.45 -18.95 6.64
C SER A 222 -0.10 -18.02 7.71
N LEU A 223 -0.99 -17.08 7.36
CA LEU A 223 -1.65 -16.21 8.33
C LEU A 223 -2.53 -17.01 9.31
N GLN A 224 -3.29 -18.01 8.83
CA GLN A 224 -4.10 -18.87 9.68
C GLN A 224 -3.26 -19.70 10.66
N GLN A 225 -2.09 -20.20 10.23
CA GLN A 225 -1.16 -20.92 11.10
C GLN A 225 -0.61 -20.05 12.23
N LEU A 226 -0.54 -18.74 12.03
CA LEU A 226 -0.19 -17.76 13.06
C LEU A 226 -1.35 -17.40 13.99
N GLY A 227 -2.52 -18.02 13.82
CA GLY A 227 -3.68 -17.83 14.69
C GLY A 227 -4.61 -16.69 14.29
N VAL A 228 -4.45 -16.14 13.08
CA VAL A 228 -5.36 -15.12 12.54
C VAL A 228 -6.76 -15.68 12.30
N ASP A 229 -7.79 -14.94 12.75
CA ASP A 229 -9.19 -15.14 12.37
C ASP A 229 -9.64 -14.10 11.33
N PHE A 230 -9.79 -14.52 10.07
CA PHE A 230 -10.26 -13.66 8.97
C PHE A 230 -11.69 -13.12 9.16
N LYS A 231 -12.48 -13.68 10.10
CA LYS A 231 -13.82 -13.16 10.42
C LYS A 231 -13.78 -11.94 11.33
N GLN A 232 -12.68 -11.73 12.05
CA GLN A 232 -12.48 -10.57 12.92
C GLN A 232 -11.72 -9.47 12.16
N PRO A 233 -11.98 -8.19 12.44
CA PRO A 233 -11.23 -7.10 11.83
C PRO A 233 -9.75 -7.17 12.20
N VAL A 234 -8.91 -6.59 11.34
CA VAL A 234 -7.47 -6.48 11.56
C VAL A 234 -6.98 -5.07 11.29
N VAL A 235 -5.97 -4.66 12.07
CA VAL A 235 -5.19 -3.46 11.82
C VAL A 235 -3.77 -3.85 11.44
N VAL A 236 -3.33 -3.38 10.28
CA VAL A 236 -1.97 -3.63 9.77
C VAL A 236 -1.07 -2.42 9.95
N TYR A 237 0.20 -2.65 10.25
CA TYR A 237 1.21 -1.60 10.37
C TYR A 237 2.63 -2.10 10.06
N CYS A 238 3.53 -1.15 9.83
CA CYS A 238 4.98 -1.40 9.79
C CYS A 238 5.75 -0.32 10.56
N GLN A 239 6.80 0.27 10.00
CA GLN A 239 7.48 1.44 10.58
C GLN A 239 6.78 2.77 10.24
N SER A 240 6.41 2.97 8.98
CA SER A 240 5.95 4.27 8.44
C SER A 240 4.83 4.09 7.40
N HIS A 241 4.08 3.01 7.53
CA HIS A 241 3.03 2.58 6.61
C HIS A 241 3.46 2.40 5.12
N HIS A 242 4.76 2.24 4.86
CA HIS A 242 5.30 1.85 3.56
C HIS A 242 5.06 0.35 3.27
N ARG A 243 5.79 -0.55 3.93
CA ARG A 243 5.64 -2.03 3.79
C ARG A 243 4.22 -2.54 4.01
N SER A 244 3.52 -1.98 5.00
CA SER A 244 2.11 -2.32 5.26
C SER A 244 1.15 -1.80 4.19
N GLY A 245 1.59 -1.00 3.21
CA GLY A 245 0.84 -0.72 2.00
C GLY A 245 0.57 -2.00 1.20
N LEU A 246 1.59 -2.85 1.02
CA LEU A 246 1.38 -4.18 0.41
C LEU A 246 0.50 -5.07 1.28
N ALA A 247 0.78 -5.13 2.59
CA ALA A 247 0.00 -5.96 3.51
C ALA A 247 -1.48 -5.56 3.56
N TYR A 248 -1.77 -4.26 3.43
CA TYR A 248 -3.13 -3.75 3.25
C TYR A 248 -3.79 -4.29 1.97
N ILE A 249 -3.10 -4.25 0.82
CA ILE A 249 -3.61 -4.84 -0.43
C ILE A 249 -3.84 -6.34 -0.29
N LEU A 250 -2.93 -7.07 0.35
CA LEU A 250 -3.09 -8.50 0.62
C LEU A 250 -4.34 -8.79 1.45
N GLY A 251 -4.59 -8.03 2.53
CA GLY A 251 -5.82 -8.17 3.30
C GLY A 251 -7.07 -7.92 2.47
N ARG A 252 -7.04 -6.93 1.56
CA ARG A 252 -8.16 -6.66 0.64
C ARG A 252 -8.37 -7.80 -0.36
N LEU A 253 -7.31 -8.36 -0.94
CA LEU A 253 -7.37 -9.52 -1.84
C LEU A 253 -7.91 -10.78 -1.15
N LEU A 254 -7.63 -10.93 0.14
CA LEU A 254 -8.16 -12.01 0.98
C LEU A 254 -9.58 -11.74 1.51
N ASN A 255 -10.24 -10.65 1.07
CA ASN A 255 -11.55 -10.20 1.54
C ASN A 255 -11.63 -9.99 3.07
N TRP A 256 -10.50 -9.61 3.68
CA TRP A 256 -10.40 -9.36 5.11
C TRP A 256 -10.85 -7.93 5.45
N ASN A 257 -11.62 -7.76 6.53
CA ASN A 257 -11.95 -6.44 7.06
C ASN A 257 -10.70 -5.77 7.67
N ILE A 258 -9.97 -5.04 6.82
CA ILE A 258 -8.65 -4.49 7.11
C ILE A 258 -8.65 -2.97 7.17
N ARG A 259 -8.04 -2.43 8.22
CA ARG A 259 -7.64 -1.02 8.33
C ARG A 259 -6.13 -0.92 8.48
N ALA A 260 -5.56 0.19 8.04
CA ALA A 260 -4.16 0.48 8.28
C ALA A 260 -3.96 1.55 9.33
N TYR A 261 -2.96 1.35 10.18
CA TYR A 261 -2.49 2.35 11.12
C TYR A 261 -1.30 3.10 10.51
N ASP A 262 -1.54 4.32 10.04
CA ASP A 262 -0.58 5.11 9.26
C ASP A 262 0.51 5.77 10.10
N GLY A 263 0.24 6.05 11.38
CA GLY A 263 1.27 6.42 12.36
C GLY A 263 2.31 5.31 12.58
N ALA A 264 1.86 4.06 12.48
CA ALA A 264 2.67 2.86 12.50
C ALA A 264 3.64 2.78 13.71
N TRP A 265 4.71 1.99 13.63
CA TRP A 265 5.68 1.90 14.72
C TRP A 265 6.46 3.20 14.95
N SER A 266 6.57 4.07 13.94
CA SER A 266 7.18 5.38 14.14
C SER A 266 6.44 6.17 15.21
N GLU A 267 5.11 6.26 15.14
CA GLU A 267 4.32 6.92 16.17
C GLU A 267 4.29 6.12 17.47
N TRP A 268 3.90 4.85 17.41
CA TRP A 268 3.72 4.01 18.59
C TRP A 268 5.01 3.85 19.40
N GLY A 269 6.13 3.57 18.74
CA GLY A 269 7.44 3.41 19.38
C GLY A 269 7.97 4.70 20.01
N ASN A 270 7.54 5.87 19.53
CA ASN A 270 7.98 7.18 20.03
C ASN A 270 7.07 7.79 21.12
N ARG A 271 5.84 7.32 21.27
CA ARG A 271 4.85 7.81 22.24
C ARG A 271 4.98 7.18 23.63
N PRO A 272 5.42 7.88 24.69
CA PRO A 272 5.74 7.28 25.99
C PRO A 272 4.64 6.41 26.62
N GLU A 273 3.38 6.73 26.36
CA GLU A 273 2.19 6.08 26.90
C GLU A 273 1.76 4.81 26.15
N SER A 274 2.31 4.55 24.96
CA SER A 274 1.94 3.35 24.20
C SER A 274 2.55 2.10 24.85
N PRO A 275 1.74 1.03 25.06
CA PRO A 275 2.25 -0.23 25.60
C PRO A 275 3.08 -0.96 24.55
N ILE A 276 4.11 -1.69 24.98
CA ILE A 276 5.05 -2.40 24.10
C ILE A 276 5.36 -3.77 24.70
N VAL A 277 5.54 -4.76 23.82
CA VAL A 277 6.10 -6.09 24.13
C VAL A 277 7.42 -6.27 23.39
N THR A 278 8.36 -7.02 23.95
CA THR A 278 9.66 -7.36 23.33
C THR A 278 9.84 -8.87 23.27
N GLY A 279 10.68 -9.35 22.36
CA GLY A 279 10.92 -10.77 22.12
C GLY A 279 10.00 -11.37 21.07
N GLU A 280 10.09 -12.69 20.89
CA GLU A 280 9.43 -13.43 19.80
C GLU A 280 7.94 -13.70 20.04
N LYS A 281 7.47 -13.50 21.27
CA LYS A 281 6.09 -13.79 21.67
C LYS A 281 5.24 -12.52 21.66
N PRO A 282 3.96 -12.62 21.29
CA PRO A 282 3.05 -11.47 21.20
C PRO A 282 2.59 -10.94 22.57
N PHE A 283 3.10 -11.45 23.69
CA PHE A 283 2.68 -11.12 25.06
C PHE A 283 3.87 -10.91 25.99
#